data_AF-A0A2M8NZD1-F1
#
_entry.id   AF-A0A2M8NZD1-F1
#
_cell.length_a   1.000
_cell.length_b   1.000
_cell.length_c   1.000
_cell.angle_alpha   90.00
_cell.angle_beta   90.00
_cell.angle_gamma   90.00
#
_symmetry.space_group_name_H-M   'P 1'
#
loop_
_entity.id
_entity.type
_entity.pdbx_description
1 polymer ?
#
loop_
_entity_poly.entity_id
_entity_poly.type
_entity_poly.pdbx_seq_one_letter_code
_entity_poly.pdbx_strand_id
1 'polypeptide(L)' 'MSYVVQGGNLPGAIRHETELPKVGMRVKVGSQICRIIEVYEMMPPRDNIQFIHVVVASEHDVAFS' A
#
# COMPACT_ATOMS: atom_id res chain seq x y z
N MET A 1 -8.27 1.92 -1.87
CA MET A 1 -6.81 1.77 -2.02
C MET A 1 -6.50 0.36 -2.50
N SER A 2 -5.61 0.21 -3.48
CA SER A 2 -5.10 -1.11 -3.92
C SER A 2 -3.69 -1.30 -3.40
N TYR A 3 -3.44 -2.40 -2.69
CA TYR A 3 -2.14 -2.77 -2.14
C TYR A 3 -1.51 -3.88 -2.98
N VAL A 4 -0.30 -3.64 -3.48
CA VAL A 4 0.54 -4.67 -4.12
C VAL A 4 1.79 -4.88 -3.27
N VAL A 5 2.04 -6.13 -2.87
CA VAL A 5 3.23 -6.49 -2.10
C VAL A 5 4.37 -6.74 -3.09
N GLN A 6 5.44 -5.96 -3.00
CA GLN A 6 6.62 -6.13 -3.84
C GLN A 6 7.22 -7.53 -3.62
N GLY A 7 7.40 -8.29 -4.70
CA GLY A 7 7.96 -9.64 -4.65
C GLY A 7 7.08 -10.70 -3.94
N GLY A 8 5.87 -10.32 -3.49
CA GLY A 8 4.98 -11.19 -2.73
C GLY A 8 4.04 -12.01 -3.62
N ASN A 9 3.67 -13.21 -3.15
CA ASN A 9 2.70 -14.09 -3.81
C ASN A 9 1.26 -13.90 -3.29
N LEU A 10 1.00 -12.80 -2.58
CA LEU A 10 -0.32 -12.49 -2.05
C LEU A 10 -1.17 -11.83 -3.15
N PRO A 11 -2.42 -12.27 -3.36
CA PRO A 11 -3.33 -11.54 -4.23
C PRO A 11 -3.50 -10.15 -3.60
N GLY A 12 -3.15 -9.10 -4.34
CA GLY A 12 -3.25 -7.72 -3.85
C GLY A 12 -4.61 -7.45 -3.20
N ALA A 13 -4.63 -6.60 -2.17
CA ALA A 13 -5.85 -6.33 -1.41
C ALA A 13 -6.43 -4.97 -1.81
N ILE A 14 -7.73 -4.92 -2.09
CA ILE A 14 -8.47 -3.65 -2.23
C ILE A 14 -9.15 -3.36 -0.90
N ARG A 15 -8.84 -2.22 -0.28
CA ARG A 15 -9.46 -1.76 0.97
C ARG A 15 -9.99 -0.35 0.85
N HIS A 16 -11.13 -0.09 1.48
CA HIS A 16 -11.61 1.25 1.74
C HIS A 16 -10.88 1.79 2.97
N GLU A 17 -10.14 2.87 2.82
CA GLU A 17 -9.33 3.49 3.87
C GLU A 17 -9.71 4.96 3.97
N THR A 18 -9.84 5.47 5.19
CA THR A 18 -10.20 6.87 5.46
C THR A 18 -8.98 7.77 5.60
N GLU A 19 -7.80 7.17 5.76
CA GLU A 19 -6.53 7.88 5.87
C GLU A 19 -5.75 7.80 4.56
N LEU A 20 -5.17 8.93 4.15
CA LEU A 20 -4.28 8.97 3.00
C LEU A 20 -2.99 8.19 3.30
N PRO A 21 -2.55 7.31 2.40
CA PRO A 21 -1.34 6.53 2.61
C PRO A 21 -0.13 7.43 2.47
N LYS A 22 0.90 7.16 3.27
CA LYS A 22 2.18 7.85 3.18
C LYS A 22 3.31 6.84 3.18
N VAL A 23 4.35 7.11 2.39
CA VAL A 23 5.59 6.34 2.44
C VAL A 23 6.09 6.28 3.88
N GLY A 24 6.49 5.09 4.31
CA GLY A 24 6.94 4.80 5.66
C GLY A 24 5.83 4.38 6.63
N MET A 25 4.55 4.50 6.30
CA MET A 25 3.47 3.96 7.14
C MET A 25 3.48 2.43 7.15
N ARG A 26 3.07 1.84 8.28
CA ARG A 26 2.84 0.41 8.41
C ARG A 26 1.40 0.08 8.05
N VAL A 27 1.21 -0.96 7.25
CA VAL A 27 -0.10 -1.47 6.87
C VAL A 27 -0.12 -2.99 7.01
N LYS A 28 -1.30 -3.54 7.32
CA LYS A 28 -1.49 -4.99 7.37
C LYS A 28 -2.05 -5.49 6.03
N VAL A 29 -1.32 -6.39 5.39
CA VAL A 29 -1.75 -7.08 4.17
C VAL A 29 -1.85 -8.57 4.46
N GLY A 30 -3.08 -9.10 4.51
CA GLY A 30 -3.35 -10.45 5.00
C GLY A 30 -2.92 -10.61 6.47
N SER A 31 -2.01 -11.54 6.73
CA SER A 31 -1.40 -11.76 8.05
C SER A 31 -0.08 -10.98 8.26
N GLN A 32 0.45 -10.31 7.24
CA GLN A 32 1.76 -9.67 7.28
C GLN A 32 1.67 -8.18 7.59
N ILE A 33 2.66 -7.67 8.33
CA ILE A 33 2.90 -6.24 8.48
C ILE A 33 3.90 -5.81 7.41
N CYS A 34 3.49 -4.85 6.59
CA CYS A 34 4.30 -4.30 5.51
C CYS A 34 4.47 -2.79 5.70
N ARG A 35 5.52 -2.23 5.12
CA ARG A 35 5.76 -0.79 5.08
C ARG A 35 5.47 -0.26 3.68
N ILE A 36 4.75 0.86 3.61
CA ILE A 36 4.50 1.55 2.34
C ILE A 36 5.83 2.12 1.84
N ILE A 37 6.22 1.78 0.63
CA ILE A 37 7.45 2.26 0.00
C ILE A 37 7.16 3.20 -1.17
N GLU A 38 6.01 3.05 -1.83
CA GLU A 38 5.60 3.92 -2.94
C GLU A 38 4.09 4.17 -2.89
N VAL A 39 3.69 5.38 -3.29
CA VAL A 39 2.30 5.82 -3.38
C VAL A 39 2.12 6.52 -4.72
N TYR A 40 1.16 6.04 -5.52
CA TYR A 40 0.82 6.62 -6.81
C TYR A 40 -0.69 6.92 -6.89
N GLU A 41 -1.04 8.14 -7.28
CA GLU A 41 -2.40 8.47 -7.68
C GLU A 41 -2.59 8.02 -9.13
N MET A 42 -3.49 7.05 -9.36
CA MET A 42 -3.68 6.47 -10.69
C MET A 42 -4.48 7.38 -11.62
N MET A 43 -5.37 8.20 -11.06
CA MET A 43 -6.17 9.18 -11.79
C MET A 43 -6.68 10.26 -10.84
N PRO A 44 -7.03 11.45 -11.37
CA PRO A 44 -7.64 12.49 -10.56
C PRO A 44 -8.87 11.98 -9.80
N PRO A 45 -9.16 12.54 -8.61
CA PRO A 45 -10.34 12.18 -7.84
C PRO A 45 -11.61 12.35 -8.67
N ARG A 46 -12.56 11.43 -8.52
CA ARG A 46 -13.91 11.54 -9.08
C ARG A 46 -14.91 11.51 -7.94
N ASP A 47 -15.72 12.56 -7.86
CA ASP A 47 -16.61 12.80 -6.73
C ASP A 47 -15.82 12.73 -5.40
N ASN A 48 -16.23 11.86 -4.48
CA ASN A 48 -15.56 11.65 -3.18
C ASN A 48 -14.65 10.42 -3.17
N ILE A 49 -14.22 9.93 -4.35
CA ILE A 49 -13.42 8.71 -4.48
C ILE A 49 -12.05 9.04 -5.07
N GLN A 50 -11.00 8.61 -4.36
CA GLN A 50 -9.61 8.68 -4.82
C GLN A 50 -9.07 7.29 -5.18
N PHE A 51 -8.37 7.21 -6.30
CA PHE A 51 -7.81 5.96 -6.82
C PHE A 51 -6.31 5.93 -6.57
N ILE A 52 -5.93 5.45 -5.39
CA ILE A 52 -4.52 5.37 -4.96
C ILE A 52 -4.03 3.93 -5.06
N HIS A 53 -2.89 3.77 -5.75
CA HIS A 53 -2.08 2.56 -5.81
C HIS A 53 -0.92 2.65 -4.82
N VAL A 54 -0.71 1.61 -4.04
CA VAL A 54 0.34 1.57 -3.01
C VAL A 54 1.16 0.30 -3.16
N VAL A 55 2.48 0.49 -3.19
CA VAL A 55 3.45 -0.60 -3.16
C VAL A 55 3.99 -0.73 -1.74
N VAL A 56 4.02 -1.96 -1.24
CA VAL A 56 4.48 -2.26 0.12
C VAL A 56 5.59 -3.32 0.11
N ALA A 57 6.52 -3.21 1.06
CA ALA A 57 7.55 -4.22 1.32
C ALA A 57 7.35 -4.85 2.69
N SER A 58 7.68 -6.14 2.85
CA SER A 58 7.73 -6.80 4.15
C SER A 58 8.77 -6.11 5.04
N GLU A 59 8.46 -5.87 6.32
CA GLU A 59 9.47 -5.30 7.23
C GLU A 59 10.71 -6.18 7.40
N HIS A 60 10.61 -7.50 7.14
CA HIS A 60 11.77 -8.39 7.18
C HIS A 60 12.73 -8.23 5.99
N ASP A 61 12.23 -7.70 4.87
CA ASP A 61 13.00 -7.54 3.63
C ASP A 61 13.56 -6.11 3.48
N VAL A 62 13.16 -5.18 4.35
CA VAL A 62 13.71 -3.82 4.38
C VAL A 62 14.97 -3.81 5.24
N ALA A 63 16.12 -4.00 4.61
CA ALA A 63 17.41 -3.67 5.22
C ALA A 63 17.45 -2.15 5.46
N PHE A 64 17.33 -1.71 6.71
CA PHE A 64 17.61 -0.33 7.08
C PHE A 64 19.12 -0.10 7.05
N SER A 65 19.59 0.66 6.07
CA SER A 65 20.90 1.34 6.05
C SER A 65 20.72 2.82 6.29
#